data_AF-A0A4R6KTJ2-F1
#
_entry.id   AF-A0A4R6KTJ2-F1
#
_cell.length_a   1.000
_cell.length_b   1.000
_cell.length_c   1.000
_cell.angle_alpha   90.00
_cell.angle_beta   90.00
_cell.angle_gamma   90.00
#
_symmetry.space_group_name_H-M   'P 1'
#
loop_
_entity.id
_entity.type
_entity.pdbx_description
1 polymer ?
#
loop_
_entity_poly.entity_id
_entity_poly.type
_entity_poly.pdbx_seq_one_letter_code
_entity_poly.pdbx_strand_id
1 'polypeptide(L)'
;MQVLERFQKEVIGVFRIVVGFLFATHGAAALFGVLGTEQVAAFVWPSWWASLIQTVGGALVMIGLRSCLMVQRLLRGTRHGTSPHGCKGHDAPHRDLRPRTPMHRTEHLLATALNHQTRPGTRYAALLCSGSMAYAYFSVHQAGALLPVQNGGEKAALFCFAFLLIAVLGNGAWSVQRAAAASK
;
A
#
# COMPACT_ATOMS: atom_id res chain seq x y z
N MET A 1 7.12 -24.17 -6.87
CA MET A 1 7.43 -22.77 -6.50
C MET A 1 6.48 -21.72 -7.11
N GLN A 2 5.77 -21.97 -8.22
CA GLN A 2 4.86 -20.97 -8.83
C GLN A 2 3.58 -20.66 -8.01
N VAL A 3 3.10 -21.60 -7.18
CA VAL A 3 1.91 -21.42 -6.36
C VAL A 3 2.12 -20.36 -5.27
N LEU A 4 3.31 -20.32 -4.64
CA LEU A 4 3.62 -19.35 -3.58
C LEU A 4 3.73 -17.92 -4.11
N GLU A 5 4.38 -17.74 -5.27
CA GLU A 5 4.47 -16.45 -5.98
C GLU A 5 3.11 -15.89 -6.38
N ARG A 6 2.14 -16.78 -6.66
CA ARG A 6 0.77 -16.40 -7.00
C ARG A 6 0.01 -15.80 -5.84
N PHE A 7 0.25 -16.25 -4.60
CA PHE A 7 -0.48 -15.79 -3.41
C PHE A 7 0.24 -14.67 -2.66
N GLN A 8 1.52 -14.44 -2.94
CA GLN A 8 2.33 -13.47 -2.21
C GLN A 8 1.74 -12.05 -2.22
N LYS A 9 1.16 -11.62 -3.35
CA LYS A 9 0.61 -10.25 -3.50
C LYS A 9 -0.69 -10.09 -2.73
N GLU A 10 -1.53 -11.12 -2.75
CA GLU A 10 -2.79 -11.22 -2.04
C GLU A 10 -2.55 -11.27 -0.54
N VAL A 11 -1.59 -12.08 -0.08
CA VAL A 11 -1.22 -12.19 1.34
C VAL A 11 -0.69 -10.87 1.88
N ILE A 12 0.22 -10.19 1.17
CA ILE A 12 0.73 -8.88 1.59
C ILE A 12 -0.40 -7.82 1.60
N GLY A 13 -1.32 -7.88 0.63
CA GLY A 13 -2.47 -7.01 0.56
C GLY A 13 -3.44 -7.19 1.74
N VAL A 14 -3.80 -8.43 2.05
CA VAL A 14 -4.68 -8.79 3.17
C VAL A 14 -4.01 -8.44 4.49
N PHE A 15 -2.74 -8.79 4.67
CA PHE A 15 -1.96 -8.47 5.86
C PHE A 15 -2.01 -6.96 6.16
N ARG A 16 -1.79 -6.12 5.14
CA ARG A 16 -1.86 -4.68 5.29
C ARG A 16 -3.25 -4.18 5.71
N ILE A 17 -4.32 -4.75 5.16
CA ILE A 17 -5.69 -4.37 5.55
C ILE A 17 -5.95 -4.74 7.00
N VAL A 18 -5.60 -5.98 7.39
CA VAL A 18 -5.82 -6.49 8.75
C VAL A 18 -5.04 -5.66 9.76
N VAL A 19 -3.73 -5.46 9.54
CA VAL A 19 -2.89 -4.68 10.45
C VAL A 19 -3.36 -3.23 10.54
N GLY A 20 -3.67 -2.58 9.41
CA GLY A 20 -4.18 -1.21 9.39
C GLY A 20 -5.51 -1.06 10.12
N PHE A 21 -6.43 -2.02 9.94
CA PHE A 21 -7.72 -2.05 10.63
C PHE A 21 -7.57 -2.25 12.14
N LEU A 22 -6.77 -3.23 12.57
CA LEU A 22 -6.52 -3.49 13.99
C LEU A 22 -5.87 -2.29 14.68
N PHE A 23 -4.95 -1.62 14.00
CA PHE A 23 -4.30 -0.43 14.53
C PHE A 23 -5.25 0.77 14.63
N ALA A 24 -6.07 0.99 13.60
CA ALA A 24 -7.05 2.08 13.58
C ALA A 24 -8.11 1.89 14.67
N THR A 25 -8.61 0.68 14.84
CA THR A 25 -9.61 0.35 15.87
C THR A 25 -9.02 0.43 17.28
N HIS A 26 -7.77 0.00 17.49
CA HIS A 26 -7.09 0.16 18.77
C HIS A 26 -6.91 1.63 19.17
N GLY A 27 -6.51 2.48 18.21
CA GLY A 27 -6.42 3.92 18.42
C GLY A 27 -7.78 4.58 18.67
N ALA A 28 -8.80 4.18 17.90
CA ALA A 28 -10.15 4.73 18.04
C ALA A 28 -10.80 4.35 19.37
N ALA A 29 -10.57 3.14 19.86
CA ALA A 29 -11.03 2.68 21.16
C ALA A 29 -10.46 3.57 22.29
N ALA A 30 -9.16 3.83 22.25
CA ALA A 30 -8.49 4.71 23.20
C ALA A 30 -8.93 6.18 23.08
N LEU A 31 -9.13 6.70 21.86
CA LEU A 31 -9.43 8.11 21.62
C LEU A 31 -10.90 8.49 21.88
N PHE A 32 -11.82 7.58 21.56
CA PHE A 32 -13.27 7.83 21.64
C PHE A 32 -13.97 7.03 22.74
N GLY A 33 -13.28 6.13 23.46
CA GLY A 33 -13.91 5.26 24.48
C GLY A 33 -14.91 4.26 23.90
N VAL A 34 -14.78 3.93 22.62
CA VAL A 34 -15.70 3.03 21.90
C VAL A 34 -15.25 1.58 22.12
N LEU A 35 -16.17 0.62 22.06
CA LEU A 35 -15.91 -0.82 22.26
C LEU A 35 -15.60 -1.24 23.71
N GLY A 36 -16.04 -0.46 24.70
CA GLY A 36 -15.95 -0.82 26.12
C GLY A 36 -14.56 -0.58 26.74
N THR A 37 -13.72 0.24 26.11
CA THR A 37 -12.39 0.61 26.60
C THR A 37 -12.40 1.96 27.30
N GLU A 38 -11.52 2.13 28.30
CA GLU A 38 -11.33 3.42 28.94
C GLU A 38 -10.77 4.46 27.97
N GLN A 39 -11.40 5.63 27.93
CA GLN A 39 -10.96 6.74 27.11
C GLN A 39 -9.74 7.40 27.74
N VAL A 40 -8.69 7.61 26.95
CA VAL A 40 -7.53 8.38 27.43
C VAL A 40 -7.88 9.86 27.50
N ALA A 41 -7.49 10.50 28.60
CA ALA A 41 -7.71 11.92 28.81
C ALA A 41 -7.14 12.75 27.65
N ALA A 42 -7.92 13.73 27.20
CA ALA A 42 -7.57 14.55 26.05
C ALA A 42 -6.24 15.28 26.26
N PHE A 43 -5.41 15.34 25.22
CA PHE A 43 -4.13 16.06 25.17
C PHE A 43 -3.04 15.58 26.14
N VAL A 44 -3.23 14.45 26.83
CA VAL A 44 -2.19 13.87 27.68
C VAL A 44 -1.08 13.27 26.83
N TRP A 45 0.15 13.70 27.09
CA TRP A 45 1.34 13.16 26.46
C TRP A 45 1.87 11.94 27.24
N PRO A 46 2.30 10.84 26.58
CA PRO A 46 2.28 10.56 25.13
C PRO A 46 0.98 9.88 24.65
N SER A 47 0.05 9.57 25.54
CA SER A 47 -1.02 8.60 25.32
C SER A 47 -2.11 9.05 24.32
N TRP A 48 -2.60 10.29 24.44
CA TRP A 48 -3.63 10.82 23.54
C TRP A 48 -3.12 10.94 22.10
N TRP A 49 -1.89 11.43 21.95
CA TRP A 49 -1.22 11.55 20.64
C TRP A 49 -0.93 10.20 19.99
N ALA A 50 -0.55 9.18 20.78
CA ALA A 50 -0.38 7.82 20.29
C ALA A 50 -1.69 7.27 19.70
N SER A 51 -2.82 7.54 20.34
CA SER A 51 -4.15 7.10 19.89
C SER A 51 -4.61 7.81 18.61
N LEU A 52 -4.27 9.10 18.47
CA LEU A 52 -4.52 9.87 17.25
C LEU A 52 -3.70 9.34 16.07
N ILE A 53 -2.40 9.12 16.27
CA ILE A 53 -1.49 8.56 15.26
C ILE A 53 -1.94 7.15 14.87
N GLN A 54 -2.39 6.33 15.84
CA GLN A 54 -2.92 4.99 15.58
C GLN A 54 -4.14 5.02 14.66
N THR A 55 -5.08 5.92 14.94
CA THR A 55 -6.32 6.04 14.18
C THR A 55 -6.04 6.53 12.75
N VAL A 56 -5.28 7.63 12.61
CA VAL A 56 -5.00 8.24 11.29
C VAL A 56 -4.03 7.39 10.48
N GLY A 57 -2.94 6.93 11.11
CA GLY A 57 -1.92 6.09 10.49
C GLY A 57 -2.46 4.72 10.07
N GLY A 58 -3.26 4.08 10.93
CA GLY A 58 -3.94 2.83 10.63
C GLY A 58 -4.91 2.97 9.45
N ALA A 59 -5.73 4.02 9.43
CA ALA A 59 -6.64 4.29 8.32
C ALA A 59 -5.89 4.55 7.00
N LEU A 60 -4.81 5.34 7.03
CA LEU A 60 -3.96 5.59 5.85
C LEU A 60 -3.34 4.30 5.31
N VAL A 61 -2.81 3.45 6.19
CA VAL A 61 -2.23 2.15 5.81
C VAL A 61 -3.30 1.19 5.29
N MET A 62 -4.51 1.18 5.88
CA MET A 62 -5.63 0.36 5.42
C MET A 62 -6.11 0.79 4.03
N ILE A 63 -6.28 2.09 3.78
CA ILE A 63 -6.85 2.64 2.54
C ILE A 63 -5.95 2.46 1.32
N GLY A 64 -4.63 2.32 1.48
CA GLY A 64 -3.65 2.24 0.37
C GLY A 64 -3.87 1.12 -0.67
N LEU A 65 -4.93 0.31 -0.57
CA LEU A 65 -5.29 -0.80 -1.48
C LEU A 65 -6.29 -0.37 -2.56
N ARG A 66 -7.05 0.72 -2.35
CA ARG A 66 -8.07 1.16 -3.31
C ARG A 66 -7.49 1.75 -4.59
N SER A 67 -6.36 2.45 -4.53
CA SER A 67 -5.86 3.17 -5.71
C SER A 67 -5.27 2.26 -6.79
N CYS A 68 -4.69 1.12 -6.43
CA CYS A 68 -4.01 0.26 -7.41
C CYS A 68 -4.97 -0.75 -8.06
N LEU A 69 -5.85 -1.41 -7.28
CA LEU A 69 -6.83 -2.35 -7.80
C LEU A 69 -7.96 -1.67 -8.55
N MET A 70 -8.39 -0.47 -8.14
CA MET A 70 -9.42 0.28 -8.86
C MET A 70 -8.90 0.79 -10.20
N VAL A 71 -7.65 1.29 -10.25
CA VAL A 71 -7.00 1.68 -11.51
C VAL A 71 -6.76 0.47 -12.42
N GLN A 72 -6.33 -0.69 -11.88
CA GLN A 72 -6.21 -1.91 -12.69
C GLN A 72 -7.55 -2.46 -13.18
N ARG A 73 -8.62 -2.37 -12.38
CA ARG A 73 -9.97 -2.80 -12.80
C ARG A 73 -10.58 -1.84 -13.81
N LEU A 74 -10.35 -0.53 -13.68
CA LEU A 74 -10.71 0.49 -14.68
C LEU A 74 -9.94 0.28 -16.00
N LEU A 75 -8.63 0.00 -15.94
CA LEU A 75 -7.80 -0.24 -17.13
C LEU A 75 -8.01 -1.62 -17.77
N ARG A 76 -8.48 -2.63 -17.03
CA ARG A 76 -8.89 -3.92 -17.60
C ARG A 76 -10.30 -3.87 -18.16
N GLY A 77 -11.18 -3.03 -17.62
CA GLY A 77 -12.52 -2.79 -18.15
C GLY A 77 -12.51 -2.11 -19.53
N THR A 78 -11.45 -1.38 -19.88
CA THR A 78 -11.31 -0.74 -21.21
C THR A 78 -10.70 -1.65 -22.28
N ARG A 79 -10.29 -2.89 -21.96
CA ARG A 79 -9.67 -3.83 -22.93
C ARG A 79 -10.62 -4.87 -23.53
N HIS A 80 -11.90 -4.91 -23.14
CA HIS A 80 -12.93 -5.70 -23.85
C HIS A 80 -13.82 -4.78 -24.68
N GLY A 81 -13.26 -4.27 -25.76
CA GLY A 81 -13.95 -3.51 -26.80
C GLY A 81 -13.42 -3.86 -28.19
N THR A 82 -13.22 -5.15 -28.47
CA THR A 82 -13.04 -5.70 -29.83
C THR A 82 -14.43 -6.12 -30.32
N SER A 83 -14.94 -5.85 -31.52
CA SER A 83 -14.54 -5.14 -32.74
C SER A 83 -15.87 -5.05 -33.56
N PRO A 84 -16.04 -4.16 -34.55
CA PRO A 84 -17.31 -3.99 -35.26
C PRO A 84 -17.64 -5.23 -36.11
N HIS A 85 -18.87 -5.71 -36.00
CA HIS A 85 -19.44 -6.67 -36.95
C HIS A 85 -19.34 -6.12 -38.38
N GLY A 86 -18.81 -6.94 -39.28
CA GLY A 86 -18.52 -6.55 -40.65
C GLY A 86 -19.72 -6.39 -41.57
N CYS A 87 -19.49 -5.68 -42.68
CA CYS A 87 -20.19 -5.84 -43.95
C CYS A 87 -19.21 -5.60 -45.11
N LYS A 88 -19.43 -6.35 -46.19
CA LYS A 88 -18.51 -6.66 -47.30
C LYS A 88 -18.34 -5.52 -48.31
N GLY A 89 -17.13 -5.44 -48.88
CA GLY A 89 -16.85 -5.17 -50.30
C GLY A 89 -17.17 -3.79 -50.90
N HIS A 90 -16.15 -3.05 -51.32
CA HIS A 90 -16.04 -2.49 -52.68
C HIS A 90 -14.63 -1.90 -52.91
N ASP A 91 -14.18 -2.05 -54.14
CA ASP A 91 -12.90 -1.61 -54.69
C ASP A 91 -12.65 -0.11 -54.55
N ALA A 92 -11.43 0.28 -54.14
CA ALA A 92 -10.86 1.60 -54.41
C ALA A 92 -9.33 1.57 -54.30
N PRO A 93 -8.57 2.05 -55.31
CA PRO A 93 -7.14 2.27 -55.17
C PRO A 93 -6.92 3.71 -54.69
N HIS A 94 -6.79 3.90 -53.38
CA HIS A 94 -6.32 5.16 -52.81
C HIS A 94 -5.03 4.95 -52.02
N ARG A 95 -3.97 5.60 -52.50
CA ARG A 95 -2.69 5.79 -51.80
C ARG A 95 -2.96 6.28 -50.37
N ASP A 96 -2.63 5.45 -49.38
CA ASP A 96 -2.64 5.86 -47.98
C ASP A 96 -1.28 6.49 -47.62
N LEU A 97 -1.19 7.81 -47.79
CA LEU A 97 -0.17 8.62 -47.12
C LEU A 97 -0.59 8.82 -45.66
N ARG A 98 -0.38 7.79 -44.83
CA ARG A 98 -0.24 7.99 -43.38
C ARG A 98 1.21 7.77 -43.00
N PRO A 99 1.87 8.77 -42.38
CA PRO A 99 3.15 8.50 -41.74
C PRO A 99 2.91 7.43 -40.66
N ARG A 100 3.57 6.28 -40.78
CA ARG A 100 3.69 5.30 -39.70
C ARG A 100 4.45 5.95 -38.56
N THR A 101 3.76 6.71 -37.72
CA THR A 101 4.32 7.13 -36.44
C THR A 101 4.56 5.86 -35.61
N PRO A 102 5.66 5.77 -34.86
CA PRO A 102 6.01 4.57 -34.12
C PRO A 102 5.12 4.44 -32.87
N MET A 103 3.89 3.96 -33.06
CA MET A 103 2.89 3.67 -32.02
C MET A 103 3.38 2.65 -30.98
N HIS A 104 4.48 1.93 -31.22
CA HIS A 104 5.03 0.98 -30.25
C HIS A 104 5.77 1.64 -29.07
N ARG A 105 6.30 2.87 -29.24
CA ARG A 105 7.14 3.52 -28.22
C ARG A 105 6.30 4.31 -27.21
N THR A 106 5.23 4.94 -27.68
CA THR A 106 4.30 5.72 -26.83
C THR A 106 3.43 4.83 -25.95
N GLU A 107 2.99 3.66 -26.43
CA GLU A 107 2.27 2.70 -25.58
C GLU A 107 3.15 2.10 -24.49
N HIS A 108 4.44 1.86 -24.79
CA HIS A 108 5.40 1.42 -23.77
C HIS A 108 5.68 2.51 -22.74
N LEU A 109 5.76 3.78 -23.14
CA LEU A 109 5.91 4.93 -22.25
C LEU A 109 4.67 5.18 -21.40
N LEU A 110 3.47 5.07 -21.97
CA LEU A 110 2.20 5.12 -21.24
C LEU A 110 2.07 3.95 -20.27
N ALA A 111 2.43 2.73 -20.68
CA ALA A 111 2.45 1.56 -19.80
C ALA A 111 3.50 1.70 -18.67
N THR A 112 4.63 2.35 -18.93
CA THR A 112 5.68 2.61 -17.93
C THR A 112 5.30 3.75 -16.98
N ALA A 113 4.67 4.81 -17.49
CA ALA A 113 4.17 5.93 -16.68
C ALA A 113 2.98 5.51 -15.80
N LEU A 114 2.11 4.63 -16.29
CA LEU A 114 1.03 4.01 -15.51
C LEU A 114 1.56 3.02 -14.47
N ASN A 115 2.75 2.43 -14.69
CA ASN A 115 3.41 1.54 -13.74
C ASN A 115 4.12 2.28 -12.58
N HIS A 116 4.29 3.60 -12.68
CA HIS A 116 4.86 4.45 -11.63
C HIS A 116 3.87 4.81 -10.52
N GLN A 117 2.64 4.29 -10.57
CA GLN A 117 1.55 4.68 -9.67
C GLN A 117 1.45 3.86 -8.38
N THR A 118 2.56 3.30 -7.90
CA THR A 118 2.68 2.81 -6.52
C THR A 118 2.90 4.00 -5.58
N ARG A 119 1.80 4.53 -5.02
CA ARG A 119 1.82 5.70 -4.14
C ARG A 119 2.80 5.49 -2.96
N PRO A 120 3.89 6.26 -2.84
CA PRO A 120 4.87 6.09 -1.77
C PRO A 120 4.30 6.41 -0.37
N GLY A 121 3.15 7.08 -0.31
CA GLY A 121 2.47 7.45 0.93
C GLY A 121 2.15 6.30 1.88
N THR A 122 1.86 5.08 1.38
CA THR A 122 1.58 3.94 2.28
C THR A 122 2.84 3.46 2.99
N ARG A 123 3.99 3.49 2.30
CA ARG A 123 5.29 3.11 2.89
C ARG A 123 5.73 4.14 3.92
N TYR A 124 5.59 5.43 3.60
CA TYR A 124 5.89 6.49 4.56
C TYR A 124 4.96 6.45 5.78
N ALA A 125 3.66 6.25 5.59
CA ALA A 125 2.72 6.09 6.70
C ALA A 125 3.08 4.89 7.58
N ALA A 126 3.45 3.75 6.98
CA ALA A 126 3.90 2.58 7.72
C ALA A 126 5.22 2.82 8.48
N LEU A 127 6.19 3.52 7.89
CA LEU A 127 7.43 3.90 8.60
C LEU A 127 7.15 4.79 9.80
N LEU A 128 6.26 5.78 9.65
CA LEU A 128 5.86 6.66 10.76
C LEU A 128 5.14 5.88 11.87
N CYS A 129 4.24 4.96 11.52
CA CYS A 129 3.55 4.10 12.48
C CYS A 129 4.52 3.12 13.18
N SER A 130 5.50 2.59 12.44
CA SER A 130 6.54 1.72 13.01
C SER A 130 7.40 2.49 14.02
N GLY A 131 7.88 3.69 13.63
CA GLY A 131 8.69 4.54 14.50
C GLY A 131 7.95 5.00 15.76
N SER A 132 6.66 5.35 15.66
CA SER A 132 5.88 5.76 16.83
C SER A 132 5.67 4.62 17.83
N MET A 133 5.50 3.37 17.35
CA MET A 133 5.39 2.20 18.21
C MET A 133 6.74 1.79 18.82
N ALA A 134 7.84 1.93 18.07
CA ALA A 134 9.18 1.74 18.61
C ALA A 134 9.45 2.75 19.74
N TYR A 135 9.15 4.04 19.51
CA TYR A 135 9.28 5.07 20.54
C TYR A 135 8.44 4.73 21.78
N ALA A 136 7.18 4.31 21.62
CA ALA A 136 6.34 3.91 22.73
C ALA A 136 6.92 2.73 23.51
N TYR A 137 7.52 1.75 22.83
CA TYR A 137 8.18 0.62 23.49
C TYR A 137 9.33 1.11 24.39
N PHE A 138 10.25 1.91 23.85
CA PHE A 138 11.42 2.38 24.59
C PHE A 138 11.09 3.38 25.69
N SER A 139 10.08 4.23 25.50
CA SER A 139 9.72 5.28 26.46
C SER A 139 8.76 4.81 27.55
N VAL A 140 7.85 3.87 27.26
CA VAL A 140 6.80 3.45 28.18
C VAL A 140 7.03 2.03 28.71
N HIS A 141 7.39 1.07 27.85
CA HIS A 141 7.40 -0.35 28.22
C HIS A 141 8.77 -0.85 28.65
N GLN A 142 9.86 -0.38 28.06
CA GLN A 142 11.21 -0.87 28.33
C GLN A 142 11.68 -0.56 29.77
N ALA A 143 11.05 0.39 30.46
CA ALA A 143 11.30 0.68 31.86
C ALA A 143 10.84 -0.46 32.80
N GLY A 144 9.83 -1.23 32.40
CA GLY A 144 9.34 -2.37 33.19
C GLY A 144 10.21 -3.62 33.05
N ALA A 145 10.57 -3.97 31.82
CA ALA A 145 11.47 -5.09 31.50
C ALA A 145 11.98 -4.99 30.05
N LEU A 146 13.04 -5.74 29.73
CA LEU A 146 13.61 -5.76 28.37
C LEU A 146 12.74 -6.51 27.35
N LEU A 147 12.09 -7.60 27.77
CA LEU A 147 11.31 -8.45 26.87
C LEU A 147 9.85 -8.01 26.81
N PRO A 148 9.21 -7.98 25.63
CA PRO A 148 7.82 -7.55 25.48
C PRO A 148 6.85 -8.36 26.36
N VAL A 149 7.13 -9.66 26.52
CA VAL A 149 6.32 -10.59 27.32
C VAL A 149 6.33 -10.29 28.82
N GLN A 150 7.30 -9.51 29.29
CA GLN A 150 7.47 -9.16 30.70
C GLN A 150 6.95 -7.75 31.03
N ASN A 151 6.80 -6.88 30.02
CA ASN A 151 6.51 -5.45 30.21
C ASN A 151 5.16 -4.98 29.62
N GLY A 152 4.34 -5.91 29.12
CA GLY A 152 3.05 -5.59 28.49
C GLY A 152 3.17 -4.84 27.16
N GLY A 153 4.37 -4.78 26.58
CA GLY A 153 4.70 -4.07 25.34
C GLY A 153 4.54 -4.93 24.09
N GLU A 154 3.87 -6.09 24.18
CA GLU A 154 3.72 -7.02 23.06
C GLU A 154 3.00 -6.37 21.89
N LYS A 155 1.94 -5.58 22.15
CA LYS A 155 1.22 -4.87 21.09
C LYS A 155 2.11 -3.87 20.38
N ALA A 156 2.88 -3.08 21.13
CA ALA A 156 3.81 -2.09 20.57
C ALA A 156 4.87 -2.75 19.70
N ALA A 157 5.47 -3.86 20.17
CA ALA A 157 6.45 -4.61 19.40
C ALA A 157 5.84 -5.23 18.13
N LEU A 158 4.67 -5.88 18.24
CA LEU A 158 4.00 -6.51 17.10
C LEU A 158 3.62 -5.50 16.02
N PHE A 159 3.02 -4.37 16.38
CA PHE A 159 2.69 -3.33 15.41
C PHE A 159 3.94 -2.69 14.81
N CYS A 160 4.99 -2.44 15.61
CA CYS A 160 6.26 -1.92 15.13
C CYS A 160 6.83 -2.79 14.00
N PHE A 161 6.97 -4.10 14.23
CA PHE A 161 7.49 -5.04 13.22
C PHE A 161 6.53 -5.25 12.06
N ALA A 162 5.22 -5.32 12.30
CA ALA A 162 4.23 -5.47 11.23
C ALA A 162 4.25 -4.29 10.26
N PHE A 163 4.33 -3.05 10.77
CA PHE A 163 4.44 -1.87 9.92
C PHE A 163 5.80 -1.77 9.24
N LEU A 164 6.89 -2.19 9.88
CA LEU A 164 8.19 -2.28 9.24
C LEU A 164 8.15 -3.26 8.05
N LEU A 165 7.51 -4.41 8.21
CA LEU A 165 7.28 -5.37 7.13
C LEU A 165 6.43 -4.76 6.02
N ILE A 166 5.35 -4.02 6.35
CA ILE A 166 4.55 -3.31 5.34
C ILE A 166 5.36 -2.24 4.60
N ALA A 167 6.24 -1.52 5.30
CA ALA A 167 7.09 -0.48 4.71
C ALA A 167 8.13 -1.07 3.74
N VAL A 168 8.74 -2.21 4.10
CA VAL A 168 9.74 -2.91 3.28
C VAL A 168 9.08 -3.67 2.14
N LEU A 169 8.05 -4.47 2.43
CA LEU A 169 7.38 -5.39 1.51
C LEU A 169 6.27 -4.75 0.67
N GLY A 170 5.84 -3.52 0.98
CA GLY A 170 4.68 -2.87 0.36
C GLY A 170 4.71 -2.94 -1.17
N ASN A 171 3.73 -3.64 -1.75
CA ASN A 171 3.50 -3.95 -3.17
C ASN A 171 4.66 -3.55 -4.11
N GLY A 172 5.65 -4.45 -4.23
CA GLY A 172 6.94 -4.19 -4.87
C GLY A 172 6.91 -3.82 -6.35
N ALA A 173 7.81 -2.86 -6.66
CA ALA A 173 8.66 -2.65 -7.84
C ALA A 173 8.80 -1.11 -7.88
N TRP A 174 9.89 -0.46 -7.45
CA TRP A 174 11.23 -0.53 -7.99
C TRP A 174 12.20 0.02 -6.93
N SER A 175 12.96 -0.85 -6.28
CA SER A 175 14.17 -0.44 -5.55
C SER A 175 15.32 -1.09 -6.29
N VAL A 176 15.93 -0.30 -7.19
CA VAL A 176 17.27 -0.52 -7.75
C VAL A 176 17.35 -1.66 -8.81
N GLN A 177 18.09 -1.38 -9.90
CA GLN A 177 18.41 -2.27 -11.05
C GLN A 177 17.37 -2.46 -12.19
N ARG A 178 17.10 -1.42 -13.00
CA ARG A 178 17.20 -1.53 -14.49
C ARG A 178 17.75 -0.28 -15.19
N ALA A 179 18.41 0.64 -14.47
CA ALA A 179 19.18 1.71 -15.13
C ALA A 179 20.55 1.23 -15.67
N ALA A 180 21.04 0.07 -15.21
CA ALA A 180 22.32 -0.51 -15.65
C ALA A 180 22.19 -1.52 -16.81
N ALA A 181 20.97 -1.85 -17.25
CA ALA A 181 20.73 -2.81 -18.35
C ALA A 181 20.22 -2.16 -19.65
N ALA A 182 20.12 -0.82 -19.67
CA ALA A 182 19.76 -0.04 -20.86
C ALA A 182 20.98 0.60 -21.55
N SER A 183 22.18 0.23 -21.10
CA SER A 183 23.47 0.68 -21.63
C SER A 183 24.35 -0.55 -21.86
N LYS A 184 24.00 -1.35 -22.86
CA LYS A 184 24.89 -2.21 -23.64
C LYS A 184 24.19 -2.63 -24.92
#